data_AF-A0A0A2LGV6-F1
#
_entry.id   AF-A0A0A2LGV6-F1
#
_cell.length_a   1.000
_cell.length_b   1.000
_cell.length_c   1.000
_cell.angle_alpha   90.00
_cell.angle_beta   90.00
_cell.angle_gamma   90.00
#
_symmetry.space_group_name_H-M   'P 1'
#
loop_
_entity.id
_entity.type
_entity.pdbx_description
1 polymer ?
#
loop_
_entity_poly.entity_id
_entity_poly.type
_entity_poly.pdbx_seq_one_letter_code
_entity_poly.pdbx_strand_id
1 'polypeptide(L)'
;MSHILDEQRQLNKWRTQLVPSLGLHIYERLMTPEDVKDMDPHCMIRYRFNIVLSVRYHNLRILLHRPRLESLLEALWLPNDMPAEDKRIFMPMDLASVHSCLESASSIIAMVHSFTTSTVRHHEFLGAWNYSLYYTFNAALVIVGCMIVAWKDRDDSPSTWDTVDKSRGYIEKAILALRRLDSGNRVIARCVEYLSQLVHVLDTLTSDRWDSSNNTAASSMLSGYLDNLFTSEYTDALPHTHLGDFFNDPDLEFLGNVFNADAE
;
A
#
# COMPACT_ATOMS: atom_id res chain seq x y z
N MET A 1 8.79 21.64 -0.14
CA MET A 1 7.65 21.93 -1.04
C MET A 1 8.06 21.95 -2.52
N SER A 2 9.07 22.73 -2.91
CA SER A 2 9.66 22.65 -4.27
C SER A 2 10.13 21.25 -4.64
N HIS A 3 10.77 20.55 -3.68
CA HIS A 3 11.32 19.22 -3.87
C HIS A 3 10.31 18.18 -4.41
N ILE A 4 9.12 18.07 -3.82
CA ILE A 4 8.10 17.10 -4.26
C ILE A 4 7.66 17.37 -5.70
N LEU A 5 7.46 18.64 -6.05
CA LEU A 5 7.04 19.03 -7.40
C LEU A 5 8.16 18.81 -8.42
N ASP A 6 9.40 19.09 -8.04
CA ASP A 6 10.58 18.87 -8.87
C ASP A 6 10.83 17.37 -9.12
N GLU A 7 10.73 16.54 -8.08
CA GLU A 7 10.83 15.08 -8.17
C GLU A 7 9.68 14.49 -8.98
N GLN A 8 8.44 14.95 -8.77
CA GLN A 8 7.29 14.53 -9.59
C GLN A 8 7.50 14.89 -11.06
N ARG A 9 8.09 16.07 -11.34
CA ARG A 9 8.41 16.49 -12.70
C ARG A 9 9.49 15.61 -13.32
N GLN A 10 10.54 15.26 -12.57
CA GLN A 10 11.59 14.35 -13.04
C GLN A 10 11.03 12.96 -13.31
N LEU A 11 10.23 12.42 -12.40
CA LEU A 11 9.57 11.12 -12.56
C LEU A 11 8.63 11.11 -13.79
N ASN A 12 7.89 12.19 -14.00
CA ASN A 12 7.05 12.36 -15.19
C ASN A 12 7.86 12.47 -16.48
N LYS A 13 9.02 13.13 -16.46
CA LYS A 13 9.92 13.21 -17.60
C LYS A 13 10.50 11.84 -17.94
N TRP A 14 10.96 11.09 -16.92
CA TRP A 14 11.44 9.73 -17.09
C TRP A 14 10.36 8.83 -17.72
N ARG A 15 9.13 8.90 -17.20
CA ARG A 15 7.97 8.14 -17.74
C ARG A 15 7.66 8.50 -19.19
N THR A 16 7.61 9.79 -19.55
CA THR A 16 7.13 10.23 -20.87
C THR A 16 8.19 10.21 -21.95
N GLN A 17 9.47 10.25 -21.59
CA GLN A 17 10.57 10.35 -22.56
C GLN A 17 11.43 9.08 -22.58
N LEU A 18 11.92 8.64 -21.42
CA LEU A 18 12.90 7.56 -21.37
C LEU A 18 12.23 6.20 -21.59
N VAL A 19 11.11 5.93 -20.92
CA VAL A 19 10.44 4.62 -21.02
C VAL A 19 10.00 4.29 -22.47
N PRO A 20 9.35 5.20 -23.22
CA PRO A 20 8.99 4.93 -24.61
C PRO A 20 10.20 4.79 -25.54
N SER A 21 11.30 5.50 -25.28
CA SER A 21 12.54 5.38 -26.07
C SER A 21 13.17 3.98 -25.98
N LEU A 22 12.87 3.23 -24.92
CA LEU A 22 13.30 1.85 -24.72
C LEU A 22 12.27 0.82 -25.26
N GLY A 23 11.17 1.27 -25.87
CA GLY A 23 10.08 0.39 -26.31
C GLY A 23 9.28 -0.23 -25.15
N LEU A 24 9.38 0.35 -23.95
CA LEU A 24 8.70 -0.10 -22.73
C LEU A 24 7.50 0.81 -22.41
N HIS A 25 6.66 0.36 -21.48
CA HIS A 25 5.43 1.04 -21.10
C HIS A 25 5.16 0.98 -19.59
N ILE A 26 4.54 2.03 -19.05
CA ILE A 26 4.04 2.10 -17.67
C ILE A 26 2.53 1.99 -17.67
N TYR A 27 1.99 1.01 -16.95
CA TYR A 27 0.56 0.83 -16.73
C TYR A 27 0.06 1.81 -15.66
N GLU A 28 -0.58 2.89 -16.09
CA GLU A 28 -1.19 3.89 -15.20
C GLU A 28 -2.64 3.56 -14.87
N ARG A 29 -3.35 2.93 -15.82
CA ARG A 29 -4.69 2.42 -15.60
C ARG A 29 -4.64 1.17 -14.72
N LEU A 30 -5.68 1.01 -13.91
CA LEU A 30 -5.94 -0.21 -13.15
C LEU A 30 -6.05 -1.39 -14.12
N MET A 31 -5.06 -2.28 -14.05
CA MET A 31 -5.02 -3.51 -14.83
C MET A 31 -6.16 -4.45 -14.39
N THR A 32 -6.77 -5.13 -15.35
CA THR A 32 -7.78 -6.16 -15.11
C THR A 32 -7.27 -7.55 -15.53
N PRO A 33 -7.91 -8.64 -15.07
CA PRO A 33 -7.57 -9.99 -15.52
C PRO A 33 -7.71 -10.20 -17.03
N GLU A 34 -8.58 -9.42 -17.70
CA GLU A 34 -8.73 -9.45 -19.16
C GLU A 34 -7.49 -8.91 -19.85
N ASP A 35 -6.91 -7.80 -19.36
CA ASP A 35 -5.67 -7.23 -19.90
C ASP A 35 -4.51 -8.25 -19.88
N VAL A 36 -4.50 -9.15 -18.89
CA VAL A 36 -3.49 -10.21 -18.75
C VAL A 36 -3.72 -11.35 -19.75
N LYS A 37 -4.98 -11.68 -20.07
CA LYS A 37 -5.33 -12.72 -21.06
C LYS A 37 -4.94 -12.32 -22.47
N ASP A 38 -5.03 -11.03 -22.78
CA ASP A 38 -4.71 -10.47 -24.09
C ASP A 38 -3.18 -10.32 -24.31
N MET A 39 -2.35 -10.66 -23.31
CA MET A 39 -0.90 -10.58 -23.43
C MET A 39 -0.35 -11.70 -24.31
N ASP A 40 0.29 -11.31 -25.41
CA ASP A 40 1.06 -12.20 -26.28
C ASP A 40 2.19 -12.92 -25.51
N PRO A 41 2.15 -14.26 -25.42
CA PRO A 41 3.19 -15.05 -24.76
C PRO A 41 4.59 -14.87 -25.38
N HIS A 42 4.68 -14.54 -26.68
CA HIS A 42 5.97 -14.32 -27.35
C HIS A 42 6.67 -13.02 -26.89
N CYS A 43 5.92 -12.10 -26.29
CA CYS A 43 6.42 -10.83 -25.78
C CYS A 43 6.71 -10.88 -24.26
N MET A 44 6.90 -12.07 -23.69
CA MET A 44 6.92 -12.26 -22.23
C MET A 44 7.91 -11.36 -21.49
N ILE A 45 9.14 -11.28 -22.00
CA ILE A 45 10.23 -10.47 -21.41
C ILE A 45 9.83 -9.00 -21.36
N ARG A 46 9.26 -8.47 -22.45
CA ARG A 46 8.82 -7.07 -22.54
C ARG A 46 7.71 -6.79 -21.52
N TYR A 47 6.72 -7.65 -21.41
CA TYR A 47 5.64 -7.48 -20.43
C TYR A 47 6.18 -7.52 -19.01
N ARG A 48 7.08 -8.44 -18.68
CA ARG A 48 7.72 -8.50 -17.37
C ARG A 48 8.44 -7.19 -17.02
N PHE A 49 9.21 -6.62 -17.97
CA PHE A 49 9.84 -5.31 -17.76
C PHE A 49 8.80 -4.20 -17.57
N ASN A 50 7.73 -4.17 -18.36
CA ASN A 50 6.66 -3.19 -18.20
C ASN A 50 6.01 -3.30 -16.82
N ILE A 51 5.73 -4.50 -16.32
CA ILE A 51 5.15 -4.71 -14.98
C ILE A 51 6.12 -4.26 -13.89
N VAL A 52 7.38 -4.68 -13.94
CA VAL A 52 8.39 -4.28 -12.95
C VAL A 52 8.55 -2.76 -12.91
N LEU A 53 8.65 -2.12 -14.08
CA LEU A 53 8.76 -0.66 -14.17
C LEU A 53 7.49 0.05 -13.68
N SER A 54 6.31 -0.50 -13.97
CA SER A 54 5.03 0.07 -13.52
C SER A 54 4.90 0.01 -12.00
N VAL A 55 5.23 -1.13 -11.40
CA VAL A 55 5.24 -1.29 -9.94
C VAL A 55 6.23 -0.32 -9.29
N ARG A 56 7.44 -0.20 -9.83
CA ARG A 56 8.46 0.74 -9.32
C ARG A 56 8.03 2.20 -9.48
N TYR A 57 7.45 2.56 -10.61
CA TYR A 57 6.93 3.90 -10.85
C TYR A 57 5.87 4.27 -9.81
N HIS A 58 4.89 3.40 -9.58
CA HIS A 58 3.84 3.63 -8.59
C HIS A 58 4.40 3.64 -7.16
N ASN A 59 5.38 2.80 -6.85
CA ASN A 59 6.02 2.84 -5.54
C ASN A 59 6.81 4.14 -5.31
N LEU A 60 7.51 4.65 -6.33
CA LEU A 60 8.19 5.95 -6.23
C LEU A 60 7.19 7.09 -6.02
N ARG A 61 6.02 7.06 -6.69
CA ARG A 61 4.94 8.00 -6.41
C ARG A 61 4.44 7.91 -4.97
N ILE A 62 4.25 6.70 -4.44
CA ILE A 62 3.89 6.49 -3.03
C ILE A 62 4.95 7.12 -2.13
N LEU A 63 6.24 6.79 -2.32
CA LEU A 63 7.33 7.31 -1.49
C LEU A 63 7.41 8.85 -1.53
N LEU A 64 7.15 9.44 -2.69
CA LEU A 64 7.16 10.89 -2.88
C LEU A 64 6.06 11.60 -2.08
N HIS A 65 4.87 11.01 -2.01
CA HIS A 65 3.71 11.58 -1.33
C HIS A 65 3.53 11.10 0.12
N ARG A 66 4.20 10.00 0.50
CA ARG A 66 4.14 9.36 1.83
C ARG A 66 4.42 10.32 3.00
N PRO A 67 5.40 11.24 2.95
CA PRO A 67 5.65 12.16 4.08
C PRO A 67 4.43 13.02 4.44
N ARG A 68 3.56 13.33 3.46
CA ARG A 68 2.31 14.06 3.72
C ARG A 68 1.28 13.17 4.41
N LEU A 69 1.14 11.94 3.94
CA LEU A 69 0.26 10.96 4.58
C LEU A 69 0.69 10.68 6.02
N GLU A 70 2.00 10.51 6.28
CA GLU A 70 2.54 10.30 7.63
C GLU A 70 2.31 11.51 8.53
N SER A 71 2.60 12.73 8.05
CA SER A 71 2.31 13.97 8.79
C SER A 71 0.82 14.14 9.13
N LEU A 72 -0.08 13.64 8.28
CA LEU A 72 -1.52 13.63 8.56
C LEU A 72 -1.86 12.58 9.62
N LEU A 73 -1.32 11.37 9.50
CA LEU A 73 -1.51 10.31 10.50
C LEU A 73 -0.98 10.70 11.87
N GLU A 74 0.21 11.30 11.96
CA GLU A 74 0.78 11.83 13.21
C GLU A 74 -0.12 12.87 13.86
N ALA A 75 -0.72 13.75 13.06
CA ALA A 75 -1.66 14.76 13.57
C ALA A 75 -2.94 14.14 14.17
N LEU A 76 -3.32 12.92 13.78
CA LEU A 76 -4.47 12.21 14.38
C LEU A 76 -4.23 11.78 15.82
N TRP A 77 -2.95 11.63 16.20
CA TRP A 77 -2.52 11.15 17.52
C TRP A 77 -2.23 12.29 18.50
N LEU A 78 -2.25 13.56 18.06
CA LEU A 78 -2.05 14.69 18.95
C LEU A 78 -3.30 14.98 19.81
N PRO A 79 -3.14 15.34 21.11
CA PRO A 79 -4.24 15.73 21.98
C PRO A 79 -5.02 16.94 21.45
N ASN A 80 -6.35 16.90 21.61
CA ASN A 80 -7.32 17.86 21.06
C ASN A 80 -7.33 19.23 21.79
N ASP A 81 -6.45 19.45 22.78
CA ASP A 81 -6.35 20.67 23.60
C ASP A 81 -5.62 21.83 22.89
N MET A 82 -5.18 21.62 21.65
CA MET A 82 -4.64 22.70 20.83
C MET A 82 -5.79 23.59 20.31
N PRO A 83 -5.63 24.93 20.33
CA PRO A 83 -6.66 25.87 19.88
C PRO A 83 -7.11 25.56 18.45
N ALA A 84 -8.38 25.82 18.14
CA ALA A 84 -9.01 25.47 16.86
C ALA A 84 -8.32 26.08 15.62
N GLU A 85 -7.45 27.08 15.80
CA GLU A 85 -6.59 27.64 14.75
C GLU A 85 -5.38 26.75 14.39
N ASP A 86 -4.96 25.84 15.29
CA ASP A 86 -3.94 24.80 15.09
C ASP A 86 -4.54 23.45 14.63
N LYS A 87 -5.88 23.32 14.61
CA LYS A 87 -6.56 22.21 13.93
C LYS A 87 -6.35 22.40 12.44
N ARG A 88 -5.34 21.69 11.92
CA ARG A 88 -4.89 21.77 10.54
C ARG A 88 -6.08 21.70 9.58
N ILE A 89 -6.41 22.84 8.97
CA ILE A 89 -7.17 22.87 7.73
C ILE A 89 -6.39 22.01 6.73
N PHE A 90 -6.99 20.93 6.24
CA PHE A 90 -6.40 20.14 5.16
C PHE A 90 -6.04 21.09 4.02
N MET A 91 -4.74 21.24 3.73
CA MET A 91 -4.38 21.99 2.55
C MET A 91 -4.80 21.16 1.32
N PRO A 92 -5.33 21.78 0.25
CA PRO A 92 -5.69 21.07 -0.98
C PRO A 92 -4.56 20.18 -1.54
N MET A 93 -3.31 20.52 -1.23
CA MET A 93 -2.11 19.77 -1.62
C MET A 93 -1.89 18.48 -0.80
N ASP A 94 -2.31 18.46 0.47
CA ASP A 94 -2.23 17.28 1.32
C ASP A 94 -3.22 16.23 0.80
N LEU A 95 -4.44 16.66 0.48
CA LEU A 95 -5.45 15.83 -0.16
C LEU A 95 -4.97 15.26 -1.52
N ALA A 96 -4.39 16.11 -2.38
CA ALA A 96 -3.84 15.67 -3.66
C ALA A 96 -2.72 14.62 -3.50
N SER A 97 -1.94 14.73 -2.42
CA SER A 97 -0.90 13.75 -2.10
C SER A 97 -1.50 12.43 -1.62
N VAL A 98 -2.54 12.47 -0.79
CA VAL A 98 -3.27 11.27 -0.36
C VAL A 98 -3.92 10.56 -1.54
N HIS A 99 -4.58 11.29 -2.46
CA HIS A 99 -5.12 10.70 -3.68
C HIS A 99 -4.01 10.09 -4.57
N SER A 100 -2.86 10.76 -4.69
CA SER A 100 -1.74 10.23 -5.48
C SER A 100 -1.19 8.93 -4.90
N CYS A 101 -1.06 8.84 -3.57
CA CYS A 101 -0.73 7.59 -2.87
C CYS A 101 -1.77 6.50 -3.15
N LEU A 102 -3.05 6.84 -3.03
CA LEU A 102 -4.17 5.91 -3.20
C LEU A 102 -4.23 5.34 -4.62
N GLU A 103 -4.12 6.20 -5.64
CA GLU A 103 -4.10 5.79 -7.05
C GLU A 103 -2.95 4.81 -7.31
N SER A 104 -1.74 5.15 -6.87
CA SER A 104 -0.57 4.31 -7.11
C SER A 104 -0.62 3.00 -6.32
N ALA A 105 -1.11 3.01 -5.08
CA ALA A 105 -1.33 1.79 -4.31
C ALA A 105 -2.37 0.88 -4.96
N SER A 106 -3.49 1.44 -5.39
CA SER A 106 -4.55 0.70 -6.10
C SER A 106 -4.03 0.08 -7.40
N SER A 107 -3.20 0.79 -8.16
CA SER A 107 -2.58 0.27 -9.38
C SER A 107 -1.61 -0.88 -9.12
N ILE A 108 -0.79 -0.81 -8.07
CA ILE A 108 0.09 -1.94 -7.69
C ILE A 108 -0.75 -3.17 -7.37
N ILE A 109 -1.75 -3.03 -6.51
CA ILE A 109 -2.61 -4.15 -6.11
C ILE A 109 -3.38 -4.71 -7.31
N ALA A 110 -3.95 -3.85 -8.15
CA ALA A 110 -4.69 -4.26 -9.34
C ALA A 110 -3.83 -5.08 -10.30
N MET A 111 -2.58 -4.68 -10.53
CA MET A 111 -1.63 -5.46 -11.33
C MET A 111 -1.39 -6.83 -10.72
N VAL A 112 -0.95 -6.90 -9.46
CA VAL A 112 -0.60 -8.18 -8.82
C VAL A 112 -1.82 -9.11 -8.72
N HIS A 113 -2.98 -8.57 -8.36
CA HIS A 113 -4.24 -9.31 -8.34
C HIS A 113 -4.61 -9.86 -9.73
N SER A 114 -4.46 -9.06 -10.81
CA SER A 114 -4.81 -9.50 -12.16
C SER A 114 -3.96 -10.69 -12.61
N PHE A 115 -2.67 -10.70 -12.29
CA PHE A 115 -1.79 -11.82 -12.62
C PHE A 115 -2.05 -13.06 -11.75
N THR A 116 -2.23 -12.90 -10.44
CA THR A 116 -2.48 -14.01 -9.50
C THR A 116 -3.89 -14.63 -9.64
N THR A 117 -4.81 -13.94 -10.31
CA THR A 117 -6.15 -14.47 -10.62
C THR A 117 -6.30 -14.96 -12.06
N SER A 118 -5.29 -14.73 -12.91
CA SER A 118 -5.21 -15.25 -14.26
C SER A 118 -4.69 -16.69 -14.29
N THR A 119 -4.53 -17.27 -15.48
CA THR A 119 -3.99 -18.63 -15.61
C THR A 119 -2.57 -18.73 -15.04
N VAL A 120 -2.19 -19.92 -14.56
CA VAL A 120 -0.91 -20.18 -13.84
C VAL A 120 0.32 -19.69 -14.61
N ARG A 121 0.31 -19.74 -15.96
CA ARG A 121 1.42 -19.28 -16.80
C ARG A 121 1.72 -17.78 -16.63
N HIS A 122 0.74 -16.98 -16.21
CA HIS A 122 0.93 -15.53 -16.04
C HIS A 122 1.53 -15.14 -14.67
N HIS A 123 1.67 -16.07 -13.73
CA HIS A 123 2.37 -15.78 -12.48
C HIS A 123 3.86 -15.47 -12.73
N GLU A 124 4.43 -15.99 -13.82
CA GLU A 124 5.82 -15.74 -14.24
C GLU A 124 6.11 -14.26 -14.56
N PHE A 125 5.08 -13.45 -14.85
CA PHE A 125 5.22 -12.01 -15.11
C PHE A 125 5.50 -11.18 -13.86
N LEU A 126 5.11 -11.69 -12.69
CA LEU A 126 5.27 -10.99 -11.41
C LEU A 126 6.72 -11.01 -10.91
N GLY A 127 7.57 -11.84 -11.52
CA GLY A 127 8.94 -12.03 -11.10
C GLY A 127 9.03 -12.93 -9.87
N ALA A 128 9.92 -12.60 -8.94
CA ALA A 128 10.07 -13.34 -7.68
C ALA A 128 8.92 -13.01 -6.72
N TRP A 129 8.40 -14.02 -6.02
CA TRP A 129 7.28 -13.87 -5.09
C TRP A 129 7.55 -12.78 -4.02
N ASN A 130 8.78 -12.64 -3.55
CA ASN A 130 9.15 -11.66 -2.52
C ASN A 130 8.96 -10.21 -2.99
N TYR A 131 9.20 -9.94 -4.28
CA TYR A 131 9.01 -8.64 -4.91
C TYR A 131 7.53 -8.29 -4.89
N SER A 132 6.68 -9.19 -5.40
CA SER A 132 5.23 -8.96 -5.42
C SER A 132 4.64 -8.87 -4.03
N LEU A 133 5.12 -9.66 -3.07
CA LEU A 133 4.73 -9.58 -1.67
C LEU A 133 5.01 -8.18 -1.10
N TYR A 134 6.26 -7.71 -1.20
CA TYR A 134 6.70 -6.42 -0.67
C TYR A 134 5.84 -5.26 -1.19
N TYR A 135 5.70 -5.14 -2.52
CA TYR A 135 4.98 -4.01 -3.10
C TYR A 135 3.47 -4.09 -2.84
N THR A 136 2.88 -5.28 -2.86
CA THR A 136 1.43 -5.46 -2.62
C THR A 136 1.07 -5.18 -1.16
N PHE A 137 1.87 -5.71 -0.23
CA PHE A 137 1.65 -5.47 1.21
C PHE A 137 1.79 -3.98 1.54
N ASN A 138 2.86 -3.32 1.09
CA ASN A 138 3.06 -1.89 1.31
C ASN A 138 1.96 -1.04 0.67
N ALA A 139 1.50 -1.39 -0.53
CA ALA A 139 0.38 -0.71 -1.16
C ALA A 139 -0.91 -0.84 -0.33
N ALA A 140 -1.19 -2.02 0.23
CA ALA A 140 -2.34 -2.23 1.09
C ALA A 140 -2.25 -1.37 2.37
N LEU A 141 -1.07 -1.29 3.01
CA LEU A 141 -0.87 -0.42 4.17
C LEU A 141 -1.08 1.06 3.86
N VAL A 142 -0.67 1.51 2.67
CA VAL A 142 -0.92 2.88 2.21
C VAL A 142 -2.41 3.15 2.10
N ILE A 143 -3.20 2.23 1.53
CA ILE A 143 -4.66 2.37 1.45
C ILE A 143 -5.28 2.43 2.86
N VAL A 144 -4.84 1.56 3.78
CA VAL A 144 -5.28 1.60 5.19
C VAL A 144 -4.98 2.97 5.82
N GLY A 145 -3.77 3.50 5.63
CA GLY A 145 -3.40 4.85 6.09
C GLY A 145 -4.31 5.93 5.52
N CYS A 146 -4.57 5.91 4.22
CA CYS A 146 -5.50 6.84 3.57
C CYS A 146 -6.92 6.74 4.17
N MET A 147 -7.40 5.54 4.46
CA MET A 147 -8.72 5.32 5.07
C MET A 147 -8.80 5.85 6.51
N ILE A 148 -7.74 5.69 7.31
CA ILE A 148 -7.68 6.23 8.68
C ILE A 148 -7.74 7.77 8.64
N VAL A 149 -6.99 8.39 7.72
CA VAL A 149 -7.03 9.85 7.52
C VAL A 149 -8.42 10.29 7.08
N ALA A 150 -9.03 9.61 6.11
CA ALA A 150 -10.38 9.90 5.64
C ALA A 150 -11.41 9.80 6.75
N TRP A 151 -11.31 8.77 7.60
CA TRP A 151 -12.25 8.55 8.68
C TRP A 151 -12.36 9.75 9.63
N LYS A 152 -11.25 10.42 9.95
CA LYS A 152 -11.23 11.59 10.84
C LYS A 152 -11.87 12.83 10.22
N ASP A 153 -11.62 13.09 8.94
CA ASP A 153 -11.96 14.34 8.25
C ASP A 153 -13.31 14.29 7.50
N ARG A 154 -13.94 13.11 7.46
CA ARG A 154 -15.15 12.85 6.65
C ARG A 154 -16.40 13.61 7.11
N ASP A 155 -16.44 14.12 8.35
CA ASP A 155 -17.57 14.97 8.80
C ASP A 155 -17.51 16.39 8.19
N ASP A 156 -16.30 16.90 7.95
CA ASP A 156 -16.10 18.24 7.39
C ASP A 156 -16.22 18.23 5.85
N SER A 157 -15.85 17.13 5.18
CA SER A 157 -15.92 17.04 3.71
C SER A 157 -16.18 15.63 3.14
N PRO A 158 -17.41 15.10 3.23
CA PRO A 158 -17.71 13.70 2.86
C PRO A 158 -17.50 13.38 1.37
N SER A 159 -17.72 14.33 0.46
CA SER A 159 -17.52 14.13 -0.99
C SER A 159 -16.05 14.01 -1.38
N THR A 160 -15.15 14.58 -0.59
CA THR A 160 -13.69 14.53 -0.79
C THR A 160 -13.16 13.10 -0.70
N TRP A 161 -13.74 12.31 0.20
CA TRP A 161 -13.20 11.01 0.61
C TRP A 161 -13.89 9.81 -0.06
N ASP A 162 -14.88 10.03 -0.92
CA ASP A 162 -15.61 8.99 -1.65
C ASP A 162 -14.71 8.04 -2.46
N THR A 163 -13.63 8.58 -3.05
CA THR A 163 -12.64 7.77 -3.77
C THR A 163 -11.86 6.85 -2.83
N VAL A 164 -11.60 7.28 -1.60
CA VAL A 164 -10.92 6.47 -0.57
C VAL A 164 -11.84 5.36 -0.08
N ASP A 165 -13.14 5.64 0.12
CA ASP A 165 -14.11 4.61 0.52
C ASP A 165 -14.22 3.50 -0.55
N LYS A 166 -14.27 3.88 -1.83
CA LYS A 166 -14.29 2.94 -2.95
C LYS A 166 -13.01 2.10 -3.07
N SER A 167 -11.91 2.58 -2.50
CA SER A 167 -10.62 1.87 -2.55
C SER A 167 -10.50 0.72 -1.54
N ARG A 168 -11.42 0.60 -0.57
CA ARG A 168 -11.43 -0.49 0.42
C ARG A 168 -11.33 -1.88 -0.22
N GLY A 169 -12.02 -2.09 -1.35
CA GLY A 169 -12.00 -3.36 -2.08
C GLY A 169 -10.61 -3.77 -2.59
N TYR A 170 -9.64 -2.85 -2.68
CA TYR A 170 -8.27 -3.21 -3.02
C TYR A 170 -7.54 -3.91 -1.87
N ILE A 171 -7.88 -3.68 -0.61
CA ILE A 171 -7.26 -4.41 0.51
C ILE A 171 -7.65 -5.89 0.42
N GLU A 172 -8.92 -6.19 0.12
CA GLU A 172 -9.39 -7.56 -0.10
C GLU A 172 -8.72 -8.21 -1.33
N LYS A 173 -8.56 -7.45 -2.42
CA LYS A 173 -7.79 -7.91 -3.59
C LYS A 173 -6.33 -8.20 -3.24
N ALA A 174 -5.70 -7.39 -2.39
CA ALA A 174 -4.34 -7.63 -1.94
C ALA A 174 -4.24 -8.93 -1.13
N ILE A 175 -5.16 -9.15 -0.18
CA ILE A 175 -5.25 -10.40 0.59
C ILE A 175 -5.37 -11.61 -0.35
N LEU A 176 -6.30 -11.55 -1.32
CA LEU A 176 -6.50 -12.63 -2.28
C LEU A 176 -5.27 -12.86 -3.17
N ALA A 177 -4.64 -11.79 -3.64
CA ALA A 177 -3.45 -11.87 -4.47
C ALA A 177 -2.29 -12.53 -3.72
N LEU A 178 -2.04 -12.09 -2.49
CA LEU A 178 -0.98 -12.64 -1.64
C LEU A 178 -1.22 -14.13 -1.34
N ARG A 179 -2.44 -14.55 -1.00
CA ARG A 179 -2.78 -15.97 -0.78
C ARG A 179 -2.46 -16.88 -1.98
N ARG A 180 -2.52 -16.33 -3.19
CA ARG A 180 -2.29 -17.05 -4.45
C ARG A 180 -0.86 -16.91 -4.98
N LEU A 181 -0.02 -16.14 -4.31
CA LEU A 181 1.30 -15.78 -4.80
C LEU A 181 2.30 -16.92 -4.64
N ASP A 182 2.39 -17.52 -3.44
CA ASP A 182 3.21 -18.70 -3.15
C ASP A 182 2.61 -19.47 -1.96
N SER A 183 1.94 -20.59 -2.25
CA SER A 183 1.18 -21.35 -1.25
C SER A 183 2.09 -22.10 -0.30
N GLY A 184 1.87 -21.96 1.01
CA GLY A 184 2.69 -22.61 2.05
C GLY A 184 3.82 -21.72 2.58
N ASN A 185 4.00 -20.54 2.01
CA ASN A 185 4.96 -19.56 2.50
C ASN A 185 4.46 -18.87 3.78
N ARG A 186 5.20 -19.05 4.89
CA ARG A 186 4.83 -18.53 6.21
C ARG A 186 4.78 -17.00 6.26
N VAL A 187 5.69 -16.33 5.54
CA VAL A 187 5.73 -14.86 5.50
C VAL A 187 4.47 -14.34 4.82
N ILE A 188 4.06 -14.95 3.70
CA ILE A 188 2.83 -14.60 3.01
C ILE A 188 1.61 -14.82 3.92
N ALA A 189 1.55 -15.95 4.63
CA ALA A 189 0.46 -16.23 5.56
C ALA A 189 0.35 -15.14 6.65
N ARG A 190 1.47 -14.69 7.22
CA ARG A 190 1.51 -13.63 8.22
C ARG A 190 1.07 -12.27 7.66
N CYS A 191 1.54 -11.90 6.47
CA CYS A 191 1.09 -10.66 5.81
C CYS A 191 -0.42 -10.68 5.53
N VAL A 192 -0.95 -11.83 5.09
CA VAL A 192 -2.38 -12.04 4.86
C VAL A 192 -3.19 -11.90 6.14
N GLU A 193 -2.74 -12.51 7.24
CA GLU A 193 -3.37 -12.42 8.55
C GLU A 193 -3.39 -10.97 9.05
N TYR A 194 -2.25 -10.29 8.99
CA TYR A 194 -2.12 -8.89 9.40
C TYR A 194 -3.05 -7.96 8.61
N LEU A 195 -3.10 -8.09 7.27
CA LEU A 195 -4.04 -7.30 6.46
C LEU A 195 -5.50 -7.64 6.78
N SER A 196 -5.82 -8.90 7.10
CA SER A 196 -7.19 -9.29 7.47
C SER A 196 -7.61 -8.64 8.80
N GLN A 197 -6.70 -8.61 9.78
CA GLN A 197 -6.93 -7.93 11.06
C GLN A 197 -7.13 -6.42 10.87
N LEU A 198 -6.34 -5.78 10.00
CA LEU A 198 -6.52 -4.37 9.67
C LEU A 198 -7.88 -4.07 9.02
N VAL A 199 -8.38 -4.95 8.16
CA VAL A 199 -9.75 -4.82 7.61
C VAL A 199 -10.78 -4.85 8.72
N HIS A 200 -10.66 -5.77 9.69
CA HIS A 200 -11.56 -5.83 10.83
C HIS A 200 -11.52 -4.56 11.68
N VAL A 201 -10.33 -4.01 11.93
CA VAL A 201 -10.19 -2.72 12.64
C VAL A 201 -10.90 -1.61 11.87
N LEU A 202 -10.69 -1.52 10.55
CA LEU A 202 -11.38 -0.53 9.72
C LEU A 202 -12.91 -0.67 9.78
N ASP A 203 -13.43 -1.90 9.79
CA ASP A 203 -14.87 -2.15 9.88
C ASP A 203 -15.43 -1.69 11.23
N THR A 204 -14.75 -1.99 12.34
CA THR A 204 -15.12 -1.50 13.67
C THR A 204 -15.16 0.04 13.71
N LEU A 205 -14.16 0.71 13.12
CA LEU A 205 -14.12 2.17 13.05
C LEU A 205 -15.28 2.77 12.25
N THR A 206 -15.72 2.08 11.21
CA THR A 206 -16.90 2.51 10.44
C THR A 206 -18.21 2.26 11.17
N SER A 207 -18.31 1.18 11.95
CA SER A 207 -19.51 0.82 12.71
C SER A 207 -19.71 1.71 13.93
N ASP A 208 -18.68 1.90 14.77
CA ASP A 208 -18.78 2.67 16.01
C ASP A 208 -19.05 4.17 15.77
N ARG A 209 -18.75 4.64 14.55
CA ARG A 209 -19.07 6.00 14.10
C ARG A 209 -20.57 6.25 13.99
N TRP A 210 -21.38 5.22 13.71
CA TRP A 210 -22.84 5.36 13.73
C TRP A 210 -23.40 5.49 15.15
N ASP A 211 -22.64 5.06 16.16
CA ASP A 211 -23.07 5.02 17.56
C ASP A 211 -22.48 6.15 18.43
N SER A 212 -21.39 6.81 18.02
CA SER A 212 -20.67 7.80 18.85
C SER A 212 -20.46 9.16 18.17
N SER A 213 -21.02 10.21 18.78
CA SER A 213 -20.85 11.62 18.35
C SER A 213 -19.60 12.33 18.94
N ASN A 214 -18.67 11.60 19.57
CA ASN A 214 -17.52 12.18 20.28
C ASN A 214 -16.16 11.72 19.72
N ASN A 215 -15.47 12.64 19.04
CA ASN A 215 -14.21 12.43 18.32
C ASN A 215 -12.96 12.08 19.19
N THR A 216 -13.03 12.19 20.51
CA THR A 216 -11.94 11.90 21.47
C THR A 216 -11.86 10.44 21.89
N ALA A 217 -13.00 9.76 22.01
CA ALA A 217 -13.04 8.31 22.26
C ALA A 217 -12.46 7.54 21.07
N ALA A 218 -12.72 8.04 19.88
CA ALA A 218 -12.40 7.36 18.63
C ALA A 218 -10.87 7.28 18.36
N SER A 219 -10.10 8.35 18.62
CA SER A 219 -8.63 8.33 18.50
C SER A 219 -7.95 7.47 19.58
N SER A 220 -8.47 7.46 20.82
CA SER A 220 -7.93 6.59 21.89
C SER A 220 -8.26 5.11 21.65
N MET A 221 -9.43 4.81 21.08
CA MET A 221 -9.81 3.46 20.65
C MET A 221 -8.98 2.98 19.47
N LEU A 222 -8.79 3.82 18.45
CA LEU A 222 -7.86 3.57 17.34
C LEU A 222 -6.46 3.21 17.83
N SER A 223 -5.95 3.98 18.79
CA SER A 223 -4.67 3.71 19.43
C SER A 223 -4.71 2.36 20.13
N GLY A 224 -5.76 2.04 20.90
CA GLY A 224 -5.90 0.75 21.57
C GLY A 224 -6.00 -0.43 20.60
N TYR A 225 -6.73 -0.31 19.50
CA TYR A 225 -6.84 -1.37 18.48
C TYR A 225 -5.52 -1.61 17.76
N LEU A 226 -4.82 -0.54 17.36
CA LEU A 226 -3.51 -0.65 16.74
C LEU A 226 -2.47 -1.14 17.74
N ASP A 227 -2.46 -0.63 18.97
CA ASP A 227 -1.53 -1.06 20.01
C ASP A 227 -1.76 -2.54 20.35
N ASN A 228 -3.02 -3.01 20.47
CA ASN A 228 -3.35 -4.43 20.61
C ASN A 228 -2.93 -5.27 19.39
N LEU A 229 -3.03 -4.72 18.17
CA LEU A 229 -2.54 -5.38 16.95
C LEU A 229 -1.00 -5.52 16.96
N PHE A 230 -0.30 -4.55 17.53
CA PHE A 230 1.16 -4.54 17.65
C PHE A 230 1.68 -5.22 18.94
N THR A 231 0.82 -5.46 19.95
CA THR A 231 1.18 -6.07 21.25
C THR A 231 0.63 -7.48 21.46
N SER A 232 -0.33 -7.95 20.64
CA SER A 232 -0.82 -9.32 20.66
C SER A 232 0.28 -10.30 20.26
N GLU A 233 0.93 -10.87 21.29
CA GLU A 233 1.95 -11.93 21.28
C GLU A 233 3.10 -11.70 20.28
N TYR A 234 4.07 -10.86 20.64
CA TYR A 234 5.53 -11.11 20.57
C TYR A 234 6.22 -9.87 21.15
N THR A 235 6.23 -9.76 22.48
CA THR A 235 6.99 -8.74 23.19
C THR A 235 8.48 -9.07 23.12
N ASP A 236 9.24 -8.31 22.34
CA ASP A 236 10.48 -7.71 22.82
C ASP A 236 10.73 -6.37 22.11
N ALA A 237 11.03 -5.38 22.95
CA ALA A 237 11.23 -3.95 22.71
C ALA A 237 11.33 -3.43 21.24
N LEU A 238 10.42 -2.51 20.88
CA LEU A 238 10.61 -1.56 19.78
C LEU A 238 11.73 -0.56 20.12
N PRO A 239 12.77 -0.48 19.29
CA PRO A 239 13.24 0.83 18.85
C PRO A 239 13.38 0.87 17.31
N HIS A 240 12.72 1.85 16.68
CA HIS A 240 12.93 2.29 15.29
C HIS A 240 13.07 1.16 14.25
N THR A 241 11.98 0.45 13.98
CA THR A 241 12.02 -0.71 13.09
C THR A 241 11.91 -0.34 11.61
N HIS A 242 12.97 -0.66 10.87
CA HIS A 242 12.98 -0.71 9.42
C HIS A 242 12.16 -1.93 8.99
N LEU A 243 11.63 -1.95 7.76
CA LEU A 243 10.89 -3.10 7.20
C LEU A 243 11.69 -4.43 7.21
N GLY A 244 13.00 -4.38 7.49
CA GLY A 244 13.81 -5.56 7.80
C GLY A 244 13.35 -6.32 9.05
N ASP A 245 12.77 -5.65 10.05
CA ASP A 245 12.36 -6.26 11.33
C ASP A 245 10.98 -6.93 11.28
N PHE A 246 10.25 -6.81 10.16
CA PHE A 246 9.04 -7.62 9.91
C PHE A 246 9.41 -9.04 9.45
N PHE A 247 10.63 -9.21 8.95
CA PHE A 247 11.27 -10.50 8.72
C PHE A 247 12.08 -10.81 9.98
N ASN A 248 11.69 -11.82 10.75
CA ASN A 248 12.54 -12.23 11.87
C ASN A 248 13.89 -12.72 11.30
N ASP A 249 14.99 -12.64 12.06
CA ASP A 249 16.30 -13.22 11.69
C ASP A 249 16.22 -14.59 10.97
N PRO A 250 15.39 -15.56 11.38
CA PRO A 250 15.21 -16.82 10.64
C PRO A 250 14.62 -16.67 9.22
N ASP A 251 13.79 -15.65 8.94
CA ASP A 251 13.22 -15.38 7.62
C ASP A 251 14.26 -14.70 6.70
N LEU A 252 15.10 -13.83 7.26
CA LEU A 252 16.26 -13.25 6.56
C LEU A 252 17.36 -14.28 6.31
N GLU A 253 17.59 -15.19 7.25
CA GLU A 253 18.52 -16.31 7.12
C GLU A 253 18.00 -17.35 6.11
N PHE A 254 16.68 -17.59 6.05
CA PHE A 254 16.05 -18.37 4.98
C PHE A 254 16.23 -17.71 3.61
N LEU A 255 15.98 -16.40 3.47
CA LEU A 255 16.22 -15.67 2.23
C LEU A 255 17.70 -15.71 1.85
N GLY A 256 18.62 -15.48 2.80
CA GLY A 256 20.06 -15.56 2.61
C GLY A 256 20.52 -16.93 2.12
N ASN A 257 19.96 -18.01 2.68
CA ASN A 257 20.27 -19.39 2.28
C ASN A 257 19.67 -19.75 0.91
N VAL A 258 18.48 -19.22 0.56
CA VAL A 258 17.88 -19.40 -0.77
C VAL A 258 18.64 -18.64 -1.85
N PHE A 259 19.21 -17.47 -1.54
CA PHE A 259 20.03 -16.70 -2.49
C PHE A 259 21.50 -17.18 -2.58
N ASN A 260 21.99 -17.94 -1.59
CA ASN A 260 23.32 -18.59 -1.64
C ASN A 260 23.30 -20.01 -2.22
N ALA A 261 22.13 -20.65 -2.36
CA ALA A 261 22.02 -22.00 -2.90
C ALA A 261 22.28 -22.10 -4.42
N ASP A 262 22.42 -20.96 -5.11
CA ASP A 262 22.80 -20.90 -6.54
C ASP A 262 24.28 -20.51 -6.75
N ALA A 263 25.10 -20.55 -5.68
CA ALA A 263 26.54 -20.27 -5.73
C ALA A 263 27.38 -21.46 -5.22
N GLU A 264 27.10 -22.66 -5.72
CA GLU A 264 28.07 -23.78 -5.80
C GLU A 264 27.76 -24.73 -6.96
#